data_AF-A0A4R2KA40-F1
#
_entry.id   AF-A0A4R2KA40-F1
#
_cell.length_a   1.000
_cell.length_b   1.000
_cell.length_c   1.000
_cell.angle_alpha   90.00
_cell.angle_beta   90.00
_cell.angle_gamma   90.00
#
_symmetry.space_group_name_H-M   'P 1'
#
loop_
_entity.id
_entity.type
_entity.pdbx_description
1 polymer ?
#
loop_
_entity_poly.entity_id
_entity_poly.type
_entity_poly.pdbx_seq_one_letter_code
_entity_poly.pdbx_strand_id
1 'polypeptide(L)'
;MSFKKLYIELTDKCNLNCKMCYRRSWAEKPKDMEKKVLYKINSEVVNKKLNEIVLGGIGEPTYSPLIYDAISLFSSFNLTITTNGTLLDDKLKSLIVDNVNKIVVSIDGLEDKYKDIRGFNLKEVLENLKDIYLIKRKNNKEYPHVVIQFVASKDNIEDIFSVLDIAETVSAYQVIISNVIPQTEDYKDKILYTRYENKFLKDLFERLRIHSFRKGINLTLPNIELKTERYCNFIEEEAVVVGSDGYVYPCYRFSHTTTEYVFGRKKKVFKHSFGNILEKSLDDIYESNEYKNFRARVYNNRYPSCLDCDLVDGCDFVRTPEYDCYAIKPSCADCLWSRRFAICP
;
A
#
# COMPACT_ATOMS: atom_id res chain seq x y z
N MET A 1 9.02 22.85 3.99
CA MET A 1 9.81 21.61 3.92
C MET A 1 9.25 20.80 2.76
N SER A 2 10.02 20.47 1.73
CA SER A 2 9.48 19.72 0.57
C SER A 2 9.23 18.24 0.94
N PHE A 3 8.23 17.63 0.32
CA PHE A 3 7.95 16.19 0.47
C PHE A 3 9.10 15.35 -0.09
N LYS A 4 9.26 14.11 0.40
CA LYS A 4 10.37 13.23 0.03
C LYS A 4 9.93 11.97 -0.70
N LYS A 5 8.67 11.55 -0.57
CA LYS A 5 8.15 10.36 -1.25
C LYS A 5 6.88 10.70 -2.02
N LEU A 6 6.75 10.17 -3.23
CA LEU A 6 5.59 10.41 -4.08
C LEU A 6 4.98 9.09 -4.53
N TYR A 7 3.72 8.85 -4.18
CA TYR A 7 2.92 7.76 -4.73
C TYR A 7 2.07 8.29 -5.89
N ILE A 8 2.01 7.55 -6.98
CA ILE A 8 1.24 7.89 -8.18
C ILE A 8 0.31 6.73 -8.52
N GLU A 9 -1.00 6.97 -8.49
CA GLU A 9 -2.01 6.01 -8.96
C GLU A 9 -2.29 6.21 -10.45
N LEU A 10 -1.64 5.41 -11.32
CA LEU A 10 -1.82 5.55 -12.78
C LEU A 10 -3.22 5.15 -13.27
N THR A 11 -3.93 4.33 -12.49
CA THR A 11 -5.30 3.88 -12.78
C THR A 11 -5.94 3.33 -11.51
N ASP A 12 -7.26 3.46 -11.42
CA ASP A 12 -8.11 2.83 -10.41
C ASP A 12 -8.56 1.41 -10.85
N LYS A 13 -8.28 1.05 -12.11
CA LYS A 13 -8.63 -0.25 -12.70
C LYS A 13 -7.59 -1.30 -12.34
N CYS A 14 -8.01 -2.56 -12.39
CA CYS A 14 -7.13 -3.71 -12.26
C CYS A 14 -7.82 -4.92 -12.90
N ASN A 15 -7.01 -5.79 -13.51
CA ASN A 15 -7.45 -7.01 -14.19
C ASN A 15 -7.85 -8.14 -13.23
N LEU A 16 -7.60 -7.99 -11.93
CA LEU A 16 -8.03 -8.91 -10.88
C LEU A 16 -9.17 -8.30 -10.04
N ASN A 17 -9.89 -9.17 -9.33
CA ASN A 17 -10.97 -8.80 -8.41
C ASN A 17 -10.79 -9.51 -7.05
N CYS A 18 -9.62 -9.33 -6.45
CA CYS A 18 -9.22 -10.08 -5.25
C CYS A 18 -10.22 -9.93 -4.11
N LYS A 19 -10.49 -11.02 -3.38
CA LYS A 19 -11.56 -11.10 -2.37
C LYS A 19 -11.44 -10.07 -1.25
N MET A 20 -10.22 -9.74 -0.84
CA MET A 20 -9.85 -8.80 0.22
C MET A 20 -9.67 -7.35 -0.25
N CYS A 21 -9.81 -7.06 -1.55
CA CYS A 21 -9.41 -5.78 -2.12
C CYS A 21 -10.32 -4.61 -1.71
N TYR A 22 -9.71 -3.44 -1.47
CA TYR A 22 -10.39 -2.14 -1.25
C TYR A 22 -11.37 -1.75 -2.34
N ARG A 23 -11.11 -2.14 -3.59
CA ARG A 23 -11.95 -1.81 -4.75
C ARG A 23 -13.37 -2.35 -4.64
N ARG A 24 -13.59 -3.38 -3.81
CA ARG A 24 -14.90 -4.02 -3.65
C ARG A 24 -15.93 -3.13 -2.92
N SER A 25 -15.48 -2.08 -2.24
CA SER A 25 -16.32 -1.18 -1.44
C SER A 25 -16.24 0.28 -1.88
N TRP A 26 -15.61 0.54 -3.03
CA TRP A 26 -15.54 1.88 -3.61
C TRP A 26 -16.91 2.38 -4.05
N ALA A 27 -17.16 3.66 -3.82
CA ALA A 27 -18.36 4.33 -4.31
C ALA A 27 -18.17 4.87 -5.74
N GLU A 28 -16.92 5.17 -6.12
CA GLU A 28 -16.58 5.78 -7.39
C GLU A 28 -16.42 4.77 -8.53
N LYS A 29 -16.66 5.24 -9.77
CA LYS A 29 -16.34 4.45 -10.97
C LYS A 29 -14.84 4.50 -11.24
N PRO A 30 -14.17 3.34 -11.44
CA PRO A 30 -12.75 3.31 -11.76
C PRO A 30 -12.42 4.07 -13.05
N LYS A 31 -11.32 4.82 -13.05
CA LYS A 31 -10.81 5.53 -14.22
C LYS A 31 -9.29 5.43 -14.35
N ASP A 32 -8.82 5.81 -15.53
CA ASP A 32 -7.39 5.93 -15.83
C ASP A 32 -6.94 7.38 -15.65
N MET A 33 -5.67 7.55 -15.27
CA MET A 33 -5.05 8.88 -15.25
C MET A 33 -5.00 9.48 -16.66
N GLU A 34 -5.33 10.76 -16.79
CA GLU A 34 -5.12 11.49 -18.03
C GLU A 34 -3.62 11.77 -18.25
N LYS A 35 -3.13 11.60 -19.48
CA LYS A 35 -1.72 11.82 -19.84
C LYS A 35 -1.21 13.22 -19.44
N LYS A 36 -2.06 14.25 -19.51
CA LYS A 36 -1.72 15.62 -19.06
C LYS A 36 -1.37 15.70 -17.57
N VAL A 37 -2.03 14.88 -16.73
CA VAL A 37 -1.77 14.82 -15.28
C VAL A 37 -0.40 14.18 -15.06
N LEU A 38 -0.09 13.06 -15.72
CA LEU A 38 1.22 12.41 -15.61
C LEU A 38 2.38 13.35 -15.97
N TYR A 39 2.28 14.07 -17.10
CA TYR A 39 3.30 15.04 -17.49
C TYR A 39 3.38 16.23 -16.54
N LYS A 40 2.24 16.68 -15.99
CA LYS A 40 2.23 17.72 -14.97
C LYS A 40 2.99 17.24 -13.73
N ILE A 41 2.73 16.03 -13.23
CA ILE A 41 3.50 15.43 -12.13
C ILE A 41 4.99 15.44 -12.44
N ASN A 42 5.40 14.95 -13.61
CA ASN A 42 6.81 14.95 -14.01
C ASN A 42 7.44 16.36 -13.98
N SER A 43 6.76 17.35 -14.57
CA SER A 43 7.25 18.74 -14.59
C SER A 43 7.44 19.34 -13.20
N GLU A 44 6.63 18.92 -12.22
CA GLU A 44 6.68 19.39 -10.84
C GLU A 44 7.82 18.74 -10.04
N VAL A 45 8.24 17.53 -10.41
CA VAL A 45 9.22 16.75 -9.63
C VAL A 45 10.57 16.54 -10.31
N VAL A 46 10.70 16.79 -11.61
CA VAL A 46 11.93 16.50 -12.39
C VAL A 46 13.20 17.10 -11.78
N ASN A 47 13.10 18.28 -11.15
CA ASN A 47 14.23 18.97 -10.52
C ASN A 47 14.28 18.77 -8.98
N LYS A 48 13.44 17.90 -8.42
CA LYS A 48 13.37 17.63 -6.99
C LYS A 48 14.25 16.43 -6.62
N LYS A 49 14.78 16.47 -5.40
CA LYS A 49 15.44 15.32 -4.77
C LYS A 49 14.41 14.56 -3.92
N LEU A 50 13.76 13.58 -4.53
CA LEU A 50 12.88 12.65 -3.83
C LEU A 50 13.66 11.39 -3.41
N ASN A 51 13.30 10.82 -2.27
CA ASN A 51 13.84 9.55 -1.80
C ASN A 51 13.30 8.37 -2.63
N GLU A 52 12.05 8.45 -3.05
CA GLU A 52 11.36 7.37 -3.78
C GLU A 52 10.13 7.91 -4.53
N ILE A 53 9.92 7.40 -5.76
CA ILE A 53 8.64 7.49 -6.46
C ILE A 53 8.05 6.09 -6.55
N VAL A 54 6.79 5.94 -6.16
CA VAL A 54 6.08 4.66 -6.19
C VAL A 54 4.96 4.73 -7.21
N LEU A 55 5.08 3.95 -8.30
CA LEU A 55 3.97 3.64 -9.19
C LEU A 55 3.17 2.52 -8.53
N GLY A 56 2.07 2.90 -7.90
CA GLY A 56 1.30 2.00 -7.04
C GLY A 56 -0.15 2.43 -6.96
N GLY A 57 -0.76 2.16 -5.82
CA GLY A 57 -2.16 2.42 -5.60
C GLY A 57 -2.94 1.16 -5.28
N ILE A 58 -4.24 1.34 -5.18
CA ILE A 58 -5.18 0.24 -4.96
C ILE A 58 -5.56 -0.47 -6.28
N GLY A 59 -5.45 0.24 -7.42
CA GLY A 59 -5.52 -0.33 -8.76
C GLY A 59 -4.28 -1.15 -9.13
N GLU A 60 -4.14 -1.47 -10.43
CA GLU A 60 -2.96 -2.16 -10.96
C GLU A 60 -2.21 -1.23 -11.92
N PRO A 61 -1.04 -0.70 -11.55
CA PRO A 61 -0.26 0.19 -12.40
C PRO A 61 0.04 -0.41 -13.79
N THR A 62 0.32 -1.71 -13.89
CA THR A 62 0.65 -2.36 -15.18
C THR A 62 -0.56 -2.55 -16.09
N TYR A 63 -1.78 -2.37 -15.56
CA TYR A 63 -3.01 -2.31 -16.34
C TYR A 63 -3.20 -0.93 -17.01
N SER A 64 -2.53 0.11 -16.51
CA SER A 64 -2.66 1.46 -17.07
C SER A 64 -2.04 1.55 -18.46
N PRO A 65 -2.69 2.23 -19.42
CA PRO A 65 -2.06 2.51 -20.72
C PRO A 65 -0.84 3.42 -20.61
N LEU A 66 -0.62 4.07 -19.45
CA LEU A 66 0.49 4.98 -19.21
C LEU A 66 1.69 4.35 -18.51
N ILE A 67 1.70 3.05 -18.23
CA ILE A 67 2.79 2.40 -17.48
C ILE A 67 4.16 2.60 -18.13
N TYR A 68 4.24 2.42 -19.46
CA TYR A 68 5.48 2.61 -20.22
C TYR A 68 5.98 4.05 -20.17
N ASP A 69 5.08 5.02 -20.33
CA ASP A 69 5.40 6.45 -20.26
C ASP A 69 5.85 6.82 -18.85
N ALA A 70 5.16 6.34 -17.81
CA ALA A 70 5.48 6.62 -16.42
C ALA A 70 6.86 6.10 -16.01
N ILE A 71 7.20 4.84 -16.36
CA ILE A 71 8.53 4.29 -16.05
C ILE A 71 9.62 5.10 -16.76
N SER A 72 9.39 5.49 -18.03
CA SER A 72 10.36 6.26 -18.80
C SER A 72 10.58 7.66 -18.21
N LEU A 73 9.50 8.34 -17.83
CA LEU A 73 9.54 9.69 -17.24
C LEU A 73 10.24 9.72 -15.88
N PHE A 74 10.06 8.69 -15.06
CA PHE A 74 10.58 8.65 -13.70
C PHE A 74 11.84 7.78 -13.53
N SER A 75 12.47 7.36 -14.62
CA SER A 75 13.66 6.50 -14.64
C SER A 75 14.89 7.09 -13.93
N SER A 76 14.95 8.42 -13.79
CA SER A 76 16.03 9.10 -13.05
C SER A 76 15.84 9.12 -11.53
N PHE A 77 14.69 8.65 -11.03
CA PHE A 77 14.40 8.57 -9.60
C PHE A 77 14.62 7.15 -9.08
N ASN A 78 14.72 7.02 -7.76
CA ASN A 78 14.56 5.72 -7.11
C ASN A 78 13.10 5.26 -7.28
N LEU A 79 12.87 4.41 -8.28
CA LEU A 79 11.53 4.05 -8.75
C LEU A 79 11.11 2.69 -8.20
N THR A 80 9.93 2.65 -7.60
CA THR A 80 9.27 1.43 -7.12
C THR A 80 7.99 1.19 -7.87
N ILE A 81 7.72 -0.06 -8.26
CA ILE A 81 6.45 -0.48 -8.83
C ILE A 81 5.80 -1.51 -7.92
N THR A 82 4.56 -1.28 -7.52
CA THR A 82 3.72 -2.29 -6.86
C THR A 82 2.79 -2.91 -7.89
N THR A 83 2.82 -4.23 -8.04
CA THR A 83 2.04 -4.95 -9.06
C THR A 83 1.54 -6.30 -8.57
N ASN A 84 0.45 -6.79 -9.15
CA ASN A 84 -0.01 -8.17 -9.02
C ASN A 84 0.84 -9.16 -9.84
N GLY A 85 1.71 -8.68 -10.74
CA GLY A 85 2.67 -9.48 -11.49
C GLY A 85 2.09 -10.28 -12.68
N THR A 86 0.82 -10.08 -13.01
CA THR A 86 0.11 -10.87 -14.04
C THR A 86 0.24 -10.31 -15.46
N LEU A 87 0.46 -8.98 -15.60
CA LEU A 87 0.54 -8.28 -16.89
C LEU A 87 1.96 -7.81 -17.21
N LEU A 88 2.93 -8.73 -17.13
CA LEU A 88 4.33 -8.44 -17.38
C LEU A 88 4.76 -9.08 -18.70
N ASP A 89 4.53 -8.37 -19.81
CA ASP A 89 5.07 -8.80 -21.11
C ASP A 89 6.60 -8.61 -21.18
N ASP A 90 7.24 -9.17 -22.20
CA ASP A 90 8.71 -9.15 -22.34
C ASP A 90 9.29 -7.73 -22.43
N LYS A 91 8.55 -6.81 -23.06
CA LYS A 91 8.96 -5.41 -23.22
C LYS A 91 8.90 -4.69 -21.87
N LEU A 92 7.83 -4.88 -21.11
CA LEU A 92 7.67 -4.31 -19.78
C LEU A 92 8.70 -4.91 -18.80
N LYS A 93 8.94 -6.22 -18.84
CA LYS A 93 9.99 -6.88 -18.05
C LYS A 93 11.37 -6.25 -18.31
N SER A 94 11.73 -6.04 -19.58
CA SER A 94 13.00 -5.39 -19.96
C SER A 94 13.06 -3.95 -19.45
N LEU A 95 11.98 -3.19 -19.64
CA LEU A 95 11.89 -1.81 -19.18
C LEU A 95 12.02 -1.67 -17.65
N ILE A 96 11.39 -2.58 -16.90
CA ILE A 96 11.51 -2.68 -15.44
C ILE A 96 12.95 -2.95 -15.04
N VAL A 97 13.61 -3.94 -15.66
CA VAL A 97 15.02 -4.26 -15.35
C VAL A 97 15.96 -3.07 -15.59
N ASP A 98 15.67 -2.27 -16.60
CA ASP A 98 16.54 -1.15 -16.96
C ASP A 98 16.33 0.11 -16.12
N ASN A 99 15.11 0.34 -15.58
CA ASN A 99 14.71 1.65 -15.04
C ASN A 99 14.07 1.61 -13.65
N VAL A 100 13.84 0.44 -13.06
CA VAL A 100 13.12 0.30 -11.78
C VAL A 100 14.05 -0.27 -10.72
N ASN A 101 14.09 0.38 -9.55
CA ASN A 101 14.93 -0.02 -8.43
C ASN A 101 14.28 -1.15 -7.60
N LYS A 102 12.96 -1.11 -7.44
CA LYS A 102 12.22 -2.09 -6.62
C LYS A 102 10.92 -2.51 -7.29
N ILE A 103 10.65 -3.80 -7.32
CA ILE A 103 9.36 -4.34 -7.72
C ILE A 103 8.72 -5.05 -6.51
N VAL A 104 7.55 -4.58 -6.10
CA VAL A 104 6.76 -5.16 -5.02
C VAL A 104 5.66 -6.00 -5.64
N VAL A 105 5.77 -7.33 -5.53
CA VAL A 105 4.81 -8.27 -6.10
C VAL A 105 3.96 -8.87 -5.01
N SER A 106 2.66 -8.90 -5.24
CA SER A 106 1.72 -9.38 -4.23
C SER A 106 1.49 -10.90 -4.35
N ILE A 107 1.84 -11.65 -3.30
CA ILE A 107 1.65 -13.11 -3.20
C ILE A 107 1.01 -13.42 -1.85
N ASP A 108 -0.21 -13.97 -1.88
CA ASP A 108 -1.06 -14.17 -0.67
C ASP A 108 -1.26 -15.64 -0.29
N GLY A 109 -0.37 -16.54 -0.71
CA GLY A 109 -0.44 -17.96 -0.38
C GLY A 109 0.23 -18.84 -1.43
N LEU A 110 0.04 -20.15 -1.29
CA LEU A 110 0.35 -21.15 -2.31
C LEU A 110 -0.71 -21.14 -3.42
N GLU A 111 -0.49 -21.92 -4.48
CA GLU A 111 -1.33 -21.93 -5.70
C GLU A 111 -2.84 -21.94 -5.40
N ASP A 112 -3.32 -22.84 -4.54
CA ASP A 112 -4.74 -22.97 -4.23
C ASP A 112 -5.31 -21.71 -3.53
N LYS A 113 -4.63 -21.21 -2.48
CA LYS A 113 -5.06 -20.02 -1.73
C LYS A 113 -4.88 -18.75 -2.55
N TYR A 114 -3.80 -18.65 -3.30
CA TYR A 114 -3.54 -17.54 -4.21
C TYR A 114 -4.65 -17.45 -5.27
N LYS A 115 -5.02 -18.59 -5.88
CA LYS A 115 -6.11 -18.66 -6.85
C LYS A 115 -7.47 -18.36 -6.23
N ASP A 116 -7.74 -18.85 -5.03
CA ASP A 116 -8.99 -18.55 -4.32
C ASP A 116 -9.11 -17.05 -3.97
N ILE A 117 -8.03 -16.43 -3.46
CA ILE A 117 -8.04 -15.05 -3.00
C ILE A 117 -7.96 -14.06 -4.17
N ARG A 118 -7.05 -14.29 -5.13
CA ARG A 118 -6.73 -13.35 -6.21
C ARG A 118 -7.38 -13.68 -7.55
N GLY A 119 -7.87 -14.91 -7.73
CA GLY A 119 -8.51 -15.35 -8.98
C GLY A 119 -7.53 -15.57 -10.13
N PHE A 120 -6.26 -15.87 -9.85
CA PHE A 120 -5.21 -16.04 -10.85
C PHE A 120 -4.26 -17.20 -10.49
N ASN A 121 -3.50 -17.73 -11.43
CA ASN A 121 -2.56 -18.83 -11.16
C ASN A 121 -1.22 -18.26 -10.66
N LEU A 122 -0.74 -18.74 -9.50
CA LEU A 122 0.51 -18.24 -8.90
C LEU A 122 1.72 -18.61 -9.77
N LYS A 123 1.71 -19.80 -10.36
CA LYS A 123 2.78 -20.28 -11.24
C LYS A 123 3.16 -19.27 -12.33
N GLU A 124 2.17 -18.65 -12.98
CA GLU A 124 2.41 -17.66 -14.04
C GLU A 124 3.13 -16.40 -13.51
N VAL A 125 2.79 -15.97 -12.29
CA VAL A 125 3.49 -14.85 -11.63
C VAL A 125 4.92 -15.21 -11.27
N LEU A 126 5.16 -16.44 -10.80
CA LEU A 126 6.51 -16.93 -10.51
C LEU A 126 7.38 -17.06 -11.77
N GLU A 127 6.78 -17.46 -12.90
CA GLU A 127 7.45 -17.47 -14.21
C GLU A 127 7.85 -16.04 -14.63
N ASN A 128 6.97 -15.05 -14.46
CA ASN A 128 7.30 -13.65 -14.75
C ASN A 128 8.45 -13.12 -13.88
N LEU A 129 8.48 -13.47 -12.59
CA LEU A 129 9.57 -13.10 -11.69
C LEU A 129 10.89 -13.78 -12.07
N LYS A 130 10.84 -15.04 -12.48
CA LYS A 130 12.00 -15.77 -12.98
C LYS A 130 12.58 -15.11 -14.24
N ASP A 131 11.73 -14.66 -15.17
CA ASP A 131 12.18 -13.96 -16.37
C ASP A 131 12.87 -12.64 -16.03
N ILE A 132 12.31 -11.85 -15.10
CA ILE A 132 12.94 -10.62 -14.60
C ILE A 132 14.34 -10.94 -14.04
N TYR A 133 14.46 -11.99 -13.23
CA TYR A 133 15.74 -12.43 -12.70
C TYR A 133 16.74 -12.83 -13.80
N LEU A 134 16.30 -13.56 -14.82
CA LEU A 134 17.16 -13.96 -15.95
C LEU A 134 17.63 -12.76 -16.78
N ILE A 135 16.73 -11.82 -17.09
CA ILE A 135 17.07 -10.57 -17.81
C ILE A 135 18.06 -9.74 -16.99
N LYS A 136 17.81 -9.58 -15.69
CA LYS A 136 18.70 -8.91 -14.74
C LYS A 136 20.12 -9.50 -14.76
N ARG A 137 20.24 -10.83 -14.69
CA ARG A 137 21.54 -11.52 -14.76
C ARG A 137 22.23 -11.36 -16.10
N LYS A 138 21.49 -11.51 -17.20
CA LYS A 138 22.01 -11.35 -18.55
C LYS A 138 22.58 -9.94 -18.77
N ASN A 139 21.92 -8.93 -18.22
CA ASN A 139 22.30 -7.52 -18.35
C ASN A 139 23.27 -7.05 -17.25
N ASN A 140 23.72 -7.95 -16.37
CA ASN A 140 24.59 -7.65 -15.22
C ASN A 140 24.07 -6.48 -14.34
N LYS A 141 22.76 -6.47 -14.08
CA LYS A 141 22.09 -5.42 -13.31
C LYS A 141 21.97 -5.80 -11.84
N GLU A 142 22.13 -4.82 -10.95
CA GLU A 142 21.86 -4.97 -9.51
C GLU A 142 20.37 -4.88 -9.17
N TYR A 143 19.61 -4.12 -9.97
CA TYR A 143 18.18 -3.85 -9.79
C TYR A 143 17.31 -4.53 -10.87
N PRO A 144 15.99 -4.67 -10.65
CA PRO A 144 15.25 -4.35 -9.43
C PRO A 144 15.54 -5.33 -8.28
N HIS A 145 15.31 -4.87 -7.05
CA HIS A 145 15.07 -5.74 -5.91
C HIS A 145 13.61 -6.20 -5.93
N VAL A 146 13.41 -7.53 -5.83
CA VAL A 146 12.08 -8.11 -5.71
C VAL A 146 11.67 -8.10 -4.24
N VAL A 147 10.50 -7.57 -3.95
CA VAL A 147 9.86 -7.58 -2.64
C VAL A 147 8.53 -8.30 -2.76
N ILE A 148 8.23 -9.20 -1.83
CA ILE A 148 6.92 -9.85 -1.79
C ILE A 148 6.04 -9.18 -0.74
N GLN A 149 4.85 -8.76 -1.14
CA GLN A 149 3.82 -8.28 -0.23
C GLN A 149 2.80 -9.40 0.03
N PHE A 150 2.60 -9.74 1.29
CA PHE A 150 1.61 -10.71 1.76
C PHE A 150 0.58 -10.02 2.65
N VAL A 151 -0.71 -10.15 2.31
CA VAL A 151 -1.83 -9.67 3.11
C VAL A 151 -2.37 -10.82 3.96
N ALA A 152 -2.06 -10.78 5.25
CA ALA A 152 -2.39 -11.81 6.21
C ALA A 152 -3.86 -11.73 6.67
N SER A 153 -4.54 -12.87 6.59
CA SER A 153 -5.89 -13.09 7.09
C SER A 153 -6.05 -14.53 7.57
N LYS A 154 -7.19 -14.84 8.19
CA LYS A 154 -7.55 -16.23 8.55
C LYS A 154 -7.60 -17.17 7.35
N ASP A 155 -7.75 -16.66 6.12
CA ASP A 155 -7.85 -17.50 4.92
C ASP A 155 -6.52 -18.13 4.50
N ASN A 156 -5.40 -17.45 4.78
CA ASN A 156 -4.10 -17.76 4.19
C ASN A 156 -2.93 -17.80 5.17
N ILE A 157 -3.15 -17.52 6.47
CA ILE A 157 -2.06 -17.46 7.45
C ILE A 157 -1.27 -18.78 7.57
N GLU A 158 -1.88 -19.91 7.21
CA GLU A 158 -1.23 -21.22 7.19
C GLU A 158 -0.13 -21.35 6.12
N ASP A 159 -0.21 -20.57 5.03
CA ASP A 159 0.75 -20.64 3.92
C ASP A 159 1.99 -19.75 4.13
N ILE A 160 2.04 -18.94 5.20
CA ILE A 160 3.03 -17.88 5.34
C ILE A 160 4.50 -18.39 5.32
N PHE A 161 4.77 -19.55 5.92
CA PHE A 161 6.12 -20.15 5.88
C PHE A 161 6.50 -20.56 4.46
N SER A 162 5.56 -21.15 3.72
CA SER A 162 5.75 -21.54 2.33
C SER A 162 5.93 -20.33 1.41
N VAL A 163 5.29 -19.20 1.71
CA VAL A 163 5.54 -17.93 0.99
C VAL A 163 6.97 -17.43 1.24
N LEU A 164 7.52 -17.60 2.45
CA LEU A 164 8.95 -17.32 2.70
C LEU A 164 9.87 -18.30 1.94
N ASP A 165 9.46 -19.56 1.76
CA ASP A 165 10.19 -20.49 0.90
C ASP A 165 10.15 -20.03 -0.58
N ILE A 166 8.99 -19.60 -1.08
CA ILE A 166 8.84 -19.03 -2.43
C ILE A 166 9.74 -17.80 -2.60
N ALA A 167 9.77 -16.91 -1.61
CA ALA A 167 10.58 -15.70 -1.62
C ALA A 167 12.07 -16.02 -1.88
N GLU A 168 12.61 -17.08 -1.26
CA GLU A 168 13.96 -17.56 -1.51
C GLU A 168 14.12 -18.05 -2.96
N THR A 169 13.18 -18.84 -3.48
CA THR A 169 13.26 -19.38 -4.85
C THR A 169 13.29 -18.31 -5.94
N VAL A 170 12.62 -17.17 -5.71
CA VAL A 170 12.61 -16.03 -6.64
C VAL A 170 13.68 -14.98 -6.30
N SER A 171 14.60 -15.29 -5.37
CA SER A 171 15.66 -14.37 -4.92
C SER A 171 15.11 -13.01 -4.43
N ALA A 172 13.98 -13.02 -3.71
CA ALA A 172 13.40 -11.83 -3.12
C ALA A 172 14.30 -11.26 -2.02
N TYR A 173 14.45 -9.93 -2.03
CA TYR A 173 15.22 -9.19 -1.03
C TYR A 173 14.47 -9.08 0.31
N GLN A 174 13.13 -9.00 0.25
CA GLN A 174 12.29 -8.72 1.41
C GLN A 174 10.90 -9.33 1.24
N VAL A 175 10.31 -9.72 2.38
CA VAL A 175 8.87 -10.02 2.50
C VAL A 175 8.25 -9.04 3.48
N ILE A 176 7.19 -8.37 3.05
CA ILE A 176 6.39 -7.46 3.86
C ILE A 176 5.06 -8.13 4.15
N ILE A 177 4.80 -8.37 5.43
CA ILE A 177 3.51 -8.86 5.91
C ILE A 177 2.68 -7.64 6.36
N SER A 178 1.47 -7.54 5.85
CA SER A 178 0.46 -6.58 6.32
C SER A 178 -0.78 -7.35 6.75
N ASN A 179 -1.45 -6.96 7.83
CA ASN A 179 -2.78 -7.54 8.08
C ASN A 179 -3.77 -7.04 7.05
N VAL A 180 -4.81 -7.84 6.79
CA VAL A 180 -5.96 -7.41 6.02
C VAL A 180 -6.66 -6.24 6.72
N ILE A 181 -6.99 -5.22 5.94
CA ILE A 181 -7.97 -4.20 6.33
C ILE A 181 -9.30 -4.65 5.74
N PRO A 182 -10.29 -5.02 6.55
CA PRO A 182 -11.56 -5.49 6.03
C PRO A 182 -12.33 -4.37 5.32
N GLN A 183 -12.75 -4.65 4.09
CA GLN A 183 -13.47 -3.71 3.23
C GLN A 183 -14.88 -4.22 2.89
N THR A 184 -15.13 -5.50 3.18
CA THR A 184 -16.42 -6.17 3.02
C THR A 184 -16.82 -6.85 4.31
N GLU A 185 -18.12 -7.13 4.45
CA GLU A 185 -18.66 -7.78 5.64
C GLU A 185 -18.06 -9.18 5.87
N ASP A 186 -17.89 -9.95 4.79
CA ASP A 186 -17.28 -11.30 4.83
C ASP A 186 -15.84 -11.31 5.37
N TYR A 187 -15.11 -10.19 5.25
CA TYR A 187 -13.74 -10.08 5.74
C TYR A 187 -13.63 -9.51 7.14
N LYS A 188 -14.72 -9.00 7.74
CA LYS A 188 -14.66 -8.35 9.07
C LYS A 188 -14.12 -9.31 10.13
N ASP A 189 -14.48 -10.59 10.03
CA ASP A 189 -14.12 -11.64 11.01
C ASP A 189 -12.87 -12.42 10.61
N LYS A 190 -12.22 -12.05 9.50
CA LYS A 190 -11.00 -12.68 8.97
C LYS A 190 -9.71 -11.98 9.41
N ILE A 191 -9.80 -10.95 10.24
CA ILE A 191 -8.65 -10.30 10.85
C ILE A 191 -7.90 -11.27 11.79
N LEU A 192 -6.60 -11.07 11.90
CA LEU A 192 -5.75 -11.84 12.82
C LEU A 192 -5.34 -11.03 14.06
N TYR A 193 -5.30 -9.71 13.94
CA TYR A 193 -4.91 -8.79 15.01
C TYR A 193 -6.06 -8.55 16.00
N THR A 194 -5.70 -8.17 17.22
CA THR A 194 -6.64 -7.98 18.34
C THR A 194 -6.44 -6.62 19.01
N ARG A 195 -7.38 -6.17 19.84
CA ARG A 195 -7.18 -4.96 20.66
C ARG A 195 -6.14 -5.21 21.77
N TYR A 196 -6.17 -6.41 22.34
CA TYR A 196 -5.34 -6.82 23.48
C TYR A 196 -4.43 -7.99 23.10
N GLU A 197 -3.85 -8.65 24.10
CA GLU A 197 -2.83 -9.68 23.95
C GLU A 197 -3.16 -10.73 22.87
N ASN A 198 -2.20 -10.94 21.96
CA ASN A 198 -2.29 -11.95 20.89
C ASN A 198 -1.16 -12.97 20.96
N LYS A 199 -1.26 -13.94 21.88
CA LYS A 199 -0.20 -14.96 22.08
C LYS A 199 0.08 -15.79 20.83
N PHE A 200 -0.96 -16.15 20.09
CA PHE A 200 -0.84 -16.95 18.87
C PHE A 200 0.02 -16.24 17.82
N LEU A 201 -0.30 -15.00 17.46
CA LEU A 201 0.49 -14.27 16.47
C LEU A 201 1.89 -13.93 16.98
N LYS A 202 2.06 -13.73 18.30
CA LYS A 202 3.37 -13.49 18.88
C LYS A 202 4.31 -14.68 18.66
N ASP A 203 3.88 -15.90 18.99
CA ASP A 203 4.64 -17.13 18.75
C ASP A 203 4.90 -17.33 17.25
N LEU A 204 3.88 -17.14 16.42
CA LEU A 204 4.01 -17.24 14.97
C LEU A 204 5.08 -16.28 14.44
N PHE A 205 5.08 -15.02 14.87
CA PHE A 205 6.01 -14.00 14.40
C PHE A 205 7.45 -14.26 14.85
N GLU A 206 7.65 -14.80 16.05
CA GLU A 206 8.96 -15.25 16.52
C GLU A 206 9.50 -16.37 15.63
N ARG A 207 8.68 -17.36 15.31
CA ARG A 207 9.04 -18.44 14.38
C ARG A 207 9.31 -17.94 12.96
N LEU A 208 8.53 -16.97 12.47
CA LEU A 208 8.74 -16.37 11.15
C LEU A 208 10.06 -15.60 11.06
N ARG A 209 10.45 -14.88 12.10
CA ARG A 209 11.76 -14.21 12.15
C ARG A 209 12.90 -15.21 12.04
N ILE A 210 12.84 -16.32 12.79
CA ILE A 210 13.85 -17.38 12.74
C ILE A 210 13.90 -18.00 11.33
N HIS A 211 12.74 -18.31 10.74
CA HIS A 211 12.66 -18.90 9.39
C HIS A 211 13.22 -17.96 8.33
N SER A 212 12.81 -16.68 8.34
CA SER A 212 13.28 -15.67 7.40
C SER A 212 14.78 -15.42 7.52
N PHE A 213 15.31 -15.36 8.74
CA PHE A 213 16.75 -15.16 8.99
C PHE A 213 17.59 -16.31 8.41
N ARG A 214 17.13 -17.56 8.55
CA ARG A 214 17.81 -18.74 7.98
C ARG A 214 17.91 -18.70 6.46
N LYS A 215 16.99 -17.99 5.80
CA LYS A 215 16.95 -17.82 4.34
C LYS A 215 17.63 -16.53 3.85
N GLY A 216 18.12 -15.69 4.77
CA GLY A 216 18.68 -14.38 4.41
C GLY A 216 17.64 -13.40 3.85
N ILE A 217 16.35 -13.58 4.19
CA ILE A 217 15.26 -12.71 3.73
C ILE A 217 14.97 -11.65 4.78
N ASN A 218 14.87 -10.39 4.36
CA ASN A 218 14.40 -9.32 5.24
C ASN A 218 12.90 -9.45 5.48
N LEU A 219 12.46 -9.40 6.73
CA LEU A 219 11.05 -9.55 7.10
C LEU A 219 10.52 -8.30 7.79
N THR A 220 9.46 -7.73 7.22
CA THR A 220 8.70 -6.63 7.85
C THR A 220 7.37 -7.17 8.37
N LEU A 221 7.12 -6.94 9.65
CA LEU A 221 5.95 -7.44 10.37
C LEU A 221 5.05 -6.29 10.84
N PRO A 222 3.72 -6.45 10.77
CA PRO A 222 2.77 -5.49 11.33
C PRO A 222 2.66 -5.65 12.84
N ASN A 223 1.95 -4.71 13.48
CA ASN A 223 1.48 -4.93 14.84
C ASN A 223 0.39 -6.00 14.86
N ILE A 224 0.34 -6.77 15.95
CA ILE A 224 -0.62 -7.87 16.18
C ILE A 224 -1.65 -7.52 17.25
N GLU A 225 -1.36 -6.49 18.03
CA GLU A 225 -2.15 -5.94 19.12
C GLU A 225 -1.94 -4.42 19.19
N LEU A 226 -2.79 -3.70 19.93
CA LEU A 226 -2.61 -2.26 20.08
C LEU A 226 -1.33 -1.95 20.87
N LYS A 227 -0.55 -1.01 20.33
CA LYS A 227 0.59 -0.40 21.00
C LYS A 227 0.27 1.05 21.33
N THR A 228 0.88 1.55 22.41
CA THR A 228 0.79 2.97 22.80
C THR A 228 1.38 3.87 21.71
N GLU A 229 2.45 3.42 21.07
CA GLU A 229 3.06 4.10 19.93
C GLU A 229 2.08 4.17 18.76
N ARG A 230 2.03 5.34 18.14
CA ARG A 230 1.30 5.62 16.91
C ARG A 230 2.28 6.21 15.92
N TYR A 231 2.41 5.57 14.76
CA TYR A 231 3.40 5.86 13.74
C TYR A 231 2.78 5.68 12.35
N CYS A 232 2.77 6.75 11.54
CA CYS A 232 2.14 6.74 10.23
C CYS A 232 3.19 6.93 9.13
N ASN A 233 3.54 5.86 8.40
CA ASN A 233 4.58 5.91 7.36
C ASN A 233 4.37 7.05 6.35
N PHE A 234 3.12 7.36 5.96
CA PHE A 234 2.85 8.46 5.02
C PHE A 234 3.30 9.82 5.54
N ILE A 235 3.22 10.06 6.85
CA ILE A 235 3.62 11.34 7.46
C ILE A 235 5.11 11.33 7.76
N GLU A 236 5.61 10.21 8.27
CA GLU A 236 7.00 10.03 8.70
C GLU A 236 7.98 10.02 7.51
N GLU A 237 7.57 9.45 6.38
CA GLU A 237 8.34 9.46 5.12
C GLU A 237 8.10 10.73 4.30
N GLU A 238 7.34 11.70 4.84
CA GLU A 238 6.98 12.94 4.14
C GLU A 238 6.38 12.64 2.76
N ALA A 239 5.42 11.72 2.73
CA ALA A 239 4.84 11.19 1.51
C ALA A 239 3.63 11.99 1.02
N VAL A 240 3.46 12.01 -0.30
CA VAL A 240 2.31 12.57 -0.99
C VAL A 240 1.74 11.51 -1.91
N VAL A 241 0.40 11.42 -2.01
CA VAL A 241 -0.28 10.54 -2.96
C VAL A 241 -0.98 11.38 -4.01
N VAL A 242 -0.73 11.12 -5.29
CA VAL A 242 -1.48 11.71 -6.40
C VAL A 242 -2.38 10.63 -7.01
N GLY A 243 -3.69 10.83 -6.92
CA GLY A 243 -4.68 9.91 -7.46
C GLY A 243 -4.73 9.96 -8.99
N SER A 244 -5.41 8.96 -9.58
CA SER A 244 -5.67 8.92 -11.03
C SER A 244 -6.48 10.13 -11.52
N ASP A 245 -7.15 10.82 -10.61
CA ASP A 245 -7.92 12.03 -10.83
C ASP A 245 -7.14 13.33 -10.77
N GLY A 246 -5.84 13.27 -10.48
CA GLY A 246 -4.96 14.42 -10.30
C GLY A 246 -5.15 15.15 -8.98
N TYR A 247 -6.02 14.67 -8.09
CA TYR A 247 -6.12 15.19 -6.74
C TYR A 247 -4.99 14.65 -5.87
N VAL A 248 -4.60 15.46 -4.89
CA VAL A 248 -3.51 15.18 -3.96
C VAL A 248 -4.09 14.77 -2.61
N TYR A 249 -3.67 13.60 -2.15
CA TYR A 249 -4.17 12.95 -0.95
C TYR A 249 -3.04 12.70 0.06
N PRO A 250 -3.37 12.64 1.37
CA PRO A 250 -2.37 12.36 2.40
C PRO A 250 -1.91 10.89 2.44
N CYS A 251 -2.77 9.96 2.03
CA CYS A 251 -2.51 8.52 2.08
C CYS A 251 -3.61 7.74 1.31
N TYR A 252 -3.41 6.44 1.12
CA TYR A 252 -4.39 5.56 0.47
C TYR A 252 -5.72 5.43 1.20
N ARG A 253 -5.76 5.66 2.53
CA ARG A 253 -7.03 5.64 3.27
C ARG A 253 -7.99 6.73 2.79
N PHE A 254 -7.46 7.87 2.38
CA PHE A 254 -8.24 9.05 1.99
C PHE A 254 -8.27 9.29 0.48
N SER A 255 -7.66 8.42 -0.35
CA SER A 255 -7.70 8.59 -1.81
C SER A 255 -9.04 8.21 -2.44
N HIS A 256 -9.80 7.29 -1.81
CA HIS A 256 -11.08 6.80 -2.35
C HIS A 256 -12.16 6.75 -1.27
N THR A 257 -13.43 6.89 -1.68
CA THR A 257 -14.56 6.73 -0.76
C THR A 257 -14.91 5.25 -0.61
N THR A 258 -14.58 4.68 0.55
CA THR A 258 -14.71 3.24 0.79
C THR A 258 -15.49 2.91 2.06
N THR A 259 -15.88 1.65 2.21
CA THR A 259 -16.37 1.09 3.48
C THR A 259 -15.26 0.25 4.09
N GLU A 260 -14.95 0.52 5.35
CA GLU A 260 -13.94 -0.19 6.14
C GLU A 260 -14.63 -0.82 7.36
N TYR A 261 -14.18 -1.99 7.82
CA TYR A 261 -14.59 -2.56 9.10
C TYR A 261 -13.41 -2.57 10.07
N VAL A 262 -13.50 -1.80 11.13
CA VAL A 262 -12.46 -1.64 12.15
C VAL A 262 -12.88 -2.42 13.39
N PHE A 263 -12.23 -3.55 13.68
CA PHE A 263 -12.66 -4.49 14.75
C PHE A 263 -14.16 -4.84 14.64
N GLY A 264 -14.62 -5.19 13.44
CA GLY A 264 -16.01 -5.55 13.16
C GLY A 264 -16.98 -4.36 13.00
N ARG A 265 -16.57 -3.15 13.40
CA ARG A 265 -17.40 -1.94 13.30
C ARG A 265 -17.33 -1.35 11.90
N LYS A 266 -18.48 -1.25 11.24
CA LYS A 266 -18.62 -0.63 9.92
C LYS A 266 -18.34 0.88 9.99
N LYS A 267 -17.49 1.37 9.08
CA LYS A 267 -17.13 2.77 8.92
C LYS A 267 -17.21 3.15 7.44
N LYS A 268 -17.77 4.32 7.15
CA LYS A 268 -17.68 4.92 5.81
C LYS A 268 -16.54 5.93 5.81
N VAL A 269 -15.51 5.65 5.02
CA VAL A 269 -14.35 6.53 4.85
C VAL A 269 -14.57 7.33 3.57
N PHE A 270 -14.60 8.65 3.70
CA PHE A 270 -14.73 9.55 2.55
C PHE A 270 -13.36 9.93 2.04
N LYS A 271 -13.25 10.07 0.72
CA LYS A 271 -12.04 10.67 0.12
C LYS A 271 -11.83 12.09 0.65
N HIS A 272 -10.57 12.48 0.85
CA HIS A 272 -10.20 13.79 1.36
C HIS A 272 -8.91 14.29 0.70
N SER A 273 -9.04 15.17 -0.29
CA SER A 273 -7.93 15.78 -1.01
C SER A 273 -7.58 17.17 -0.46
N PHE A 274 -6.32 17.57 -0.62
CA PHE A 274 -5.81 18.89 -0.23
C PHE A 274 -5.63 19.85 -1.42
N GLY A 275 -5.93 19.38 -2.64
CA GLY A 275 -5.85 20.17 -3.87
C GLY A 275 -5.78 19.30 -5.12
N ASN A 276 -5.74 19.93 -6.29
CA ASN A 276 -5.54 19.27 -7.58
C ASN A 276 -4.29 19.82 -8.26
N ILE A 277 -3.45 18.93 -8.81
CA ILE A 277 -2.16 19.28 -9.42
C ILE A 277 -2.30 20.10 -10.71
N LEU A 278 -3.47 20.07 -11.34
CA LEU A 278 -3.76 20.90 -12.51
C LEU A 278 -4.09 22.35 -12.14
N GLU A 279 -4.44 22.61 -10.87
CA GLU A 279 -4.81 23.95 -10.38
C GLU A 279 -3.69 24.62 -9.59
N LYS A 280 -2.93 23.84 -8.81
CA LYS A 280 -1.85 24.33 -7.94
C LYS A 280 -0.63 23.42 -8.04
N SER A 281 0.56 23.97 -7.78
CA SER A 281 1.79 23.18 -7.73
C SER A 281 1.73 22.16 -6.57
N LEU A 282 2.51 21.08 -6.68
CA LEU A 282 2.57 20.08 -5.59
C LEU A 282 3.09 20.68 -4.29
N ASP A 283 4.06 21.59 -4.38
CA ASP A 283 4.60 22.28 -3.20
C ASP A 283 3.56 23.20 -2.57
N ASP A 284 2.80 23.97 -3.35
CA ASP A 284 1.75 24.86 -2.81
C ASP A 284 0.67 24.07 -2.07
N ILE A 285 0.30 22.89 -2.60
CA ILE A 285 -0.65 22.00 -1.94
C ILE A 285 -0.04 21.43 -0.64
N TYR A 286 1.20 20.95 -0.69
CA TYR A 286 1.90 20.37 0.46
C TYR A 286 2.16 21.38 1.59
N GLU A 287 2.43 22.63 1.23
CA GLU A 287 2.68 23.75 2.14
C GLU A 287 1.42 24.53 2.52
N SER A 288 0.25 24.13 2.02
CA SER A 288 -1.02 24.70 2.43
C SER A 288 -1.23 24.56 3.95
N ASN A 289 -1.86 25.56 4.58
CA ASN A 289 -2.09 25.52 6.02
C ASN A 289 -2.93 24.31 6.44
N GLU A 290 -3.91 23.92 5.62
CA GLU A 290 -4.75 22.76 5.89
C GLU A 290 -3.93 21.47 5.93
N TYR A 291 -3.09 21.22 4.91
CA TYR A 291 -2.30 20.00 4.84
C TYR A 291 -1.17 19.99 5.88
N LYS A 292 -0.48 21.12 6.11
CA LYS A 292 0.50 21.23 7.21
C LYS A 292 -0.11 20.94 8.57
N ASN A 293 -1.30 21.51 8.85
CA ASN A 293 -1.99 21.26 10.12
C ASN A 293 -2.39 19.79 10.25
N PHE A 294 -2.88 19.16 9.17
CA PHE A 294 -3.15 17.73 9.16
C PHE A 294 -1.89 16.92 9.48
N ARG A 295 -0.79 17.14 8.75
CA ARG A 295 0.48 16.42 8.95
C ARG A 295 1.02 16.61 10.36
N ALA A 296 1.04 17.85 10.86
CA ALA A 296 1.50 18.16 12.21
C ALA A 296 0.65 17.49 13.29
N ARG A 297 -0.69 17.44 13.13
CA ARG A 297 -1.56 16.73 14.07
C ARG A 297 -1.28 15.24 14.09
N VAL A 298 -1.12 14.63 12.92
CA VAL A 298 -0.87 13.18 12.83
C VAL A 298 0.50 12.84 13.41
N TYR A 299 1.55 13.58 13.05
CA TYR A 299 2.91 13.41 13.57
C TYR A 299 2.97 13.53 15.11
N ASN A 300 2.30 14.55 15.66
CA ASN A 300 2.27 14.79 17.10
C ASN A 300 1.17 13.98 17.83
N ASN A 301 0.50 13.06 17.15
CA ASN A 301 -0.55 12.23 17.72
C ASN A 301 -1.68 13.02 18.43
N ARG A 302 -1.96 14.23 17.93
CA ARG A 302 -3.00 15.17 18.43
C ARG A 302 -4.37 14.83 17.85
N TYR A 303 -4.83 13.62 18.15
CA TYR A 303 -6.15 13.10 17.80
C TYR A 303 -6.47 11.95 18.79
N PRO A 304 -7.75 11.65 19.05
CA PRO A 304 -8.11 10.67 20.06
C PRO A 304 -7.73 9.26 19.65
N SER A 305 -7.63 8.40 20.65
CA SER A 305 -7.33 6.98 20.52
C SER A 305 -8.64 6.21 20.49
N CYS A 306 -9.25 6.01 19.32
CA CYS A 306 -10.60 5.43 19.26
C CYS A 306 -10.62 3.91 19.39
N LEU A 307 -9.53 3.20 19.08
CA LEU A 307 -9.51 1.73 19.03
C LEU A 307 -9.53 1.05 20.40
N ASP A 308 -9.11 1.78 21.43
CA ASP A 308 -9.00 1.40 22.85
C ASP A 308 -9.86 2.31 23.74
N CYS A 309 -10.78 3.08 23.17
CA CYS A 309 -11.72 3.89 23.93
C CYS A 309 -12.87 3.02 24.45
N ASP A 310 -13.20 3.13 25.74
CA ASP A 310 -14.30 2.39 26.39
C ASP A 310 -15.68 2.66 25.77
N LEU A 311 -15.82 3.78 25.05
CA LEU A 311 -17.07 4.19 24.40
C LEU A 311 -17.14 3.78 22.92
N VAL A 312 -16.11 3.13 22.36
CA VAL A 312 -15.97 2.92 20.91
C VAL A 312 -17.15 2.18 20.28
N ASP A 313 -17.75 1.23 21.00
CA ASP A 313 -18.81 0.39 20.45
C ASP A 313 -20.17 1.12 20.41
N GLY A 314 -20.33 2.22 21.17
CA GLY A 314 -21.52 3.09 21.16
C GLY A 314 -21.30 4.48 20.56
N CYS A 315 -20.08 4.83 20.16
CA CYS A 315 -19.73 6.17 19.70
C CYS A 315 -20.09 6.37 18.22
N ASP A 316 -20.78 7.47 17.91
CA ASP A 316 -21.14 7.78 16.52
C ASP A 316 -20.00 8.44 15.73
N PHE A 317 -19.08 9.14 16.40
CA PHE A 317 -17.92 9.78 15.75
C PHE A 317 -17.02 8.78 15.01
N VAL A 318 -17.03 7.51 15.41
CA VAL A 318 -16.18 6.52 14.75
C VAL A 318 -16.77 5.99 13.45
N ARG A 319 -18.05 6.27 13.14
CA ARG A 319 -18.73 5.80 11.91
C ARG A 319 -18.21 6.45 10.63
N THR A 320 -17.65 7.66 10.72
CA THR A 320 -17.00 8.36 9.60
C THR A 320 -15.66 8.97 10.06
N PRO A 321 -14.77 9.40 9.15
CA PRO A 321 -13.54 10.09 9.52
C PRO A 321 -13.70 11.62 9.47
N GLU A 322 -14.92 12.15 9.31
CA GLU A 322 -15.10 13.60 9.11
C GLU A 322 -14.78 14.38 10.36
N TYR A 323 -15.19 13.90 11.53
CA TYR A 323 -14.92 14.51 12.81
C TYR A 323 -14.63 13.44 13.86
N ASP A 324 -13.83 13.80 14.84
CA ASP A 324 -13.69 13.06 16.09
C ASP A 324 -14.16 13.89 17.28
N CYS A 325 -14.06 13.33 18.50
CA CYS A 325 -14.46 14.01 19.72
C CYS A 325 -13.60 15.23 20.07
N TYR A 326 -12.50 15.49 19.35
CA TYR A 326 -11.70 16.72 19.46
C TYR A 326 -12.07 17.73 18.36
N ALA A 327 -13.15 17.46 17.60
CA ALA A 327 -13.62 18.26 16.47
C ALA A 327 -12.59 18.39 15.32
N ILE A 328 -11.73 17.37 15.13
CA ILE A 328 -10.68 17.38 14.10
C ILE A 328 -11.18 16.73 12.80
N LYS A 329 -10.87 17.37 11.66
CA LYS A 329 -11.15 16.90 10.30
C LYS A 329 -9.89 16.91 9.40
N PRO A 330 -9.66 15.87 8.57
CA PRO A 330 -10.18 14.51 8.71
C PRO A 330 -9.49 13.79 9.89
N SER A 331 -10.18 12.84 10.50
CA SER A 331 -9.70 12.12 11.68
C SER A 331 -8.97 10.81 11.34
N CYS A 332 -7.84 10.59 12.01
CA CYS A 332 -7.06 9.35 11.97
C CYS A 332 -7.26 8.48 13.23
N ALA A 333 -8.26 8.77 14.06
CA ALA A 333 -8.41 8.21 15.40
C ALA A 333 -8.55 6.69 15.48
N ASP A 334 -9.06 6.07 14.42
CA ASP A 334 -9.20 4.62 14.27
C ASP A 334 -8.43 4.06 13.06
N CYS A 335 -7.38 4.76 12.62
CA CYS A 335 -6.60 4.36 11.46
C CYS A 335 -5.75 3.12 11.76
N LEU A 336 -5.95 2.05 10.97
CA LEU A 336 -5.18 0.82 11.10
C LEU A 336 -3.73 0.96 10.63
N TRP A 337 -3.43 1.91 9.74
CA TRP A 337 -2.06 2.22 9.32
C TRP A 337 -1.27 2.99 10.38
N SER A 338 -1.86 3.98 11.06
CA SER A 338 -1.16 4.71 12.13
C SER A 338 -0.87 3.83 13.35
N ARG A 339 -1.56 2.69 13.44
CA ARG A 339 -1.30 1.63 14.42
C ARG A 339 -0.44 0.49 13.89
N ARG A 340 0.03 0.61 12.64
CA ARG A 340 0.84 -0.39 11.94
C ARG A 340 0.21 -1.79 11.88
N PHE A 341 -1.11 -1.91 12.00
CA PHE A 341 -1.80 -3.17 11.68
C PHE A 341 -1.70 -3.45 10.18
N ALA A 342 -1.77 -2.40 9.36
CA ALA A 342 -1.45 -2.46 7.94
C ALA A 342 -0.15 -1.74 7.63
N ILE A 343 0.61 -2.29 6.69
CA ILE A 343 1.89 -1.74 6.22
C ILE A 343 1.78 -1.54 4.71
N CYS A 344 2.13 -0.34 4.27
CA CYS A 344 2.35 -0.05 2.85
C CYS A 344 3.87 -0.06 2.57
N PRO A 345 4.29 -0.62 1.42
CA PRO A 345 5.68 -0.75 1.02
C PRO A 345 6.37 0.55 0.58
#